data_AF-A0A7G7Z9G6-F1
#
_entry.id   AF-A0A7G7Z9G6-F1
#
_cell.length_a   1.000
_cell.length_b   1.000
_cell.length_c   1.000
_cell.angle_alpha   90.00
_cell.angle_beta   90.00
_cell.angle_gamma   90.00
#
_symmetry.space_group_name_H-M   'P 1'
#
loop_
_entity.id
_entity.type
_entity.pdbx_description
1 polymer ?
#
loop_
_entity_poly.entity_id
_entity_poly.type
_entity_poly.pdbx_seq_one_letter_code
_entity_poly.pdbx_strand_id
1 'polypeptide(L)'
;MANNSEKEMDVGGPELWSLRSRTAIKVTSLINESGVEMAHAIVEGKLGDSLRYWGSVLQMCGELGIASARMLSTKEHYAGAALLRQIVEIEYLTWTFENGYADIDKWLSSTDKERMKTFSPAQLRKNSKGRFLSEDYKNHCEKGGHPVPRGIPLLGGKFIPEAQLLLIDLLLHCWRIRDQAYSWLRKNQCCIPDQIVEVGPILSAWSKQDPAYIQACNETPEPNTINK
;
A
#
# COMPACT_ATOMS: atom_id res chain seq x y z
N MET A 1 2.09 -12.84 38.20
CA MET A 1 1.62 -13.10 36.82
C MET A 1 0.94 -11.83 36.35
N ALA A 2 1.64 -11.02 35.54
CA ALA A 2 1.11 -9.75 35.07
C ALA A 2 0.04 -10.03 34.01
N ASN A 3 -1.17 -9.60 34.31
CA ASN A 3 -2.31 -9.64 33.40
C ASN A 3 -2.10 -8.51 32.39
N ASN A 4 -1.34 -8.76 31.32
CA ASN A 4 -1.33 -7.88 30.15
C ASN A 4 -2.68 -8.06 29.46
N SER A 5 -3.70 -7.32 29.93
CA SER A 5 -4.84 -7.04 29.07
C SER A 5 -4.29 -6.27 27.88
N GLU A 6 -4.17 -6.93 26.72
CA GLU A 6 -4.02 -6.25 25.45
C GLU A 6 -5.09 -5.15 25.43
N LYS A 7 -4.64 -3.90 25.50
CA LYS A 7 -5.54 -2.76 25.49
C LYS A 7 -6.11 -2.74 24.07
N GLU A 8 -7.35 -3.22 23.90
CA GLU A 8 -8.00 -3.22 22.58
C GLU A 8 -7.90 -1.81 22.00
N MET A 9 -7.29 -1.68 20.83
CA MET A 9 -7.15 -0.41 20.14
C MET A 9 -8.55 0.10 19.79
N ASP A 10 -8.89 1.29 20.27
CA ASP A 10 -10.17 1.92 19.93
C ASP A 10 -10.13 2.37 18.47
N VAL A 11 -10.76 1.57 17.62
CA VAL A 11 -10.93 1.87 16.21
C VAL A 11 -12.08 2.86 15.96
N GLY A 12 -12.87 3.18 16.99
CA GLY A 12 -13.94 4.17 17.01
C GLY A 12 -15.13 3.90 16.09
N GLY A 13 -15.99 4.92 15.99
CA GLY A 13 -17.35 4.83 15.46
C GLY A 13 -17.52 5.12 13.96
N PRO A 14 -18.78 5.24 13.49
CA PRO A 14 -19.13 5.46 12.08
C PRO A 14 -18.46 6.69 11.44
N GLU A 15 -18.20 7.74 12.21
CA GLU A 15 -17.54 8.96 11.75
C GLU A 15 -16.10 8.68 11.31
N LEU A 16 -15.35 7.90 12.11
CA LEU A 16 -13.99 7.49 11.76
C LEU A 16 -13.98 6.51 10.60
N TRP A 17 -14.96 5.60 10.54
CA TRP A 17 -15.09 4.69 9.40
C TRP A 17 -15.32 5.49 8.10
N SER A 18 -16.20 6.48 8.13
CA SER A 18 -16.47 7.38 7.00
C SER A 18 -15.25 8.23 6.62
N LEU A 19 -14.51 8.75 7.61
CA LEU A 19 -13.25 9.45 7.38
C LEU A 19 -12.25 8.55 6.63
N ARG A 20 -11.96 7.37 7.15
CA ARG A 20 -11.02 6.41 6.56
C ARG A 20 -11.43 6.00 5.15
N SER A 21 -12.70 5.67 4.96
CA SER A 21 -13.27 5.24 3.68
C SER A 21 -13.12 6.33 2.61
N ARG A 22 -13.51 7.57 2.93
CA ARG A 22 -13.40 8.70 1.99
C ARG A 22 -11.95 9.05 1.67
N THR A 23 -11.07 9.04 2.67
CA THR A 23 -9.64 9.27 2.45
C THR A 23 -9.05 8.18 1.57
N ALA A 24 -9.35 6.91 1.82
CA ALA A 24 -8.83 5.78 1.04
C ALA A 24 -9.29 5.86 -0.42
N ILE A 25 -10.57 6.14 -0.66
CA ILE A 25 -11.10 6.31 -2.02
C ILE A 25 -10.42 7.49 -2.73
N LYS A 26 -10.28 8.65 -2.08
CA LYS A 26 -9.65 9.83 -2.69
C LYS A 26 -8.17 9.60 -2.99
N VAL A 27 -7.41 9.05 -2.06
CA VAL A 27 -5.97 8.76 -2.23
C VAL A 27 -5.74 7.75 -3.35
N THR A 28 -6.50 6.64 -3.35
CA THR A 28 -6.36 5.61 -4.39
C THR A 28 -6.81 6.10 -5.77
N SER A 29 -7.79 7.01 -5.84
CA SER A 29 -8.19 7.67 -7.09
C SER A 29 -7.07 8.57 -7.64
N LEU A 30 -6.44 9.38 -6.79
CA LEU A 30 -5.30 10.22 -7.19
C LEU A 30 -4.10 9.38 -7.66
N ILE A 31 -3.81 8.28 -6.96
CA ILE A 31 -2.77 7.32 -7.39
C ILE A 31 -3.13 6.73 -8.76
N ASN A 32 -4.40 6.33 -8.97
CA ASN A 32 -4.86 5.82 -10.26
C ASN A 32 -4.66 6.85 -11.39
N GLU A 33 -5.12 8.09 -11.17
CA GLU A 33 -5.01 9.18 -12.13
C GLU A 33 -3.55 9.47 -12.49
N SER A 34 -2.65 9.53 -11.50
CA SER A 34 -1.21 9.67 -11.76
C SER A 34 -0.63 8.49 -12.54
N GLY A 35 -1.10 7.28 -12.26
CA GLY A 35 -0.69 6.08 -12.97
C GLY A 35 -1.07 6.14 -14.44
N VAL A 36 -2.31 6.52 -14.74
CA VAL A 36 -2.82 6.73 -16.10
C VAL A 36 -2.03 7.82 -16.82
N GLU A 37 -1.76 8.95 -16.18
CA GLU A 37 -0.98 10.05 -16.76
C GLU A 37 0.44 9.59 -17.13
N MET A 38 1.14 8.96 -16.19
CA MET A 38 2.50 8.45 -16.40
C MET A 38 2.54 7.34 -17.46
N ALA A 39 1.56 6.44 -17.47
CA ALA A 39 1.47 5.32 -18.42
C ALA A 39 1.31 5.77 -19.88
N HIS A 40 0.74 6.97 -20.09
CA HIS A 40 0.54 7.56 -21.41
C HIS A 40 1.51 8.69 -21.74
N ALA A 41 2.50 8.94 -20.88
CA ALA A 41 3.48 10.01 -21.09
C ALA A 41 4.31 9.77 -22.36
N ILE A 42 4.36 10.80 -23.22
CA ILE A 42 5.16 10.81 -24.45
C ILE A 42 6.56 11.30 -24.11
N VAL A 43 7.35 10.40 -23.53
CA VAL A 43 8.78 10.59 -23.26
C VAL A 43 9.55 9.52 -24.03
N GLU A 44 10.60 9.95 -24.73
CA GLU A 44 11.43 9.07 -25.56
C GLU A 44 12.54 8.38 -24.75
N GLY A 45 13.04 7.27 -25.29
CA GLY A 45 14.15 6.50 -24.71
C GLY A 45 13.78 5.73 -23.44
N LYS A 46 14.81 5.13 -22.83
CA LYS A 46 14.66 4.24 -21.67
C LYS A 46 13.94 4.88 -20.49
N LEU A 47 14.19 6.17 -20.24
CA LEU A 47 13.53 6.90 -19.17
C LEU A 47 12.02 6.97 -19.40
N GLY A 48 11.59 7.18 -20.64
CA GLY A 48 10.19 7.19 -21.01
C GLY A 48 9.53 5.82 -20.89
N ASP A 49 10.24 4.75 -21.23
CA ASP A 49 9.76 3.37 -21.00
C ASP A 49 9.55 3.10 -19.51
N SER A 50 10.58 3.33 -18.69
CA SER A 50 10.49 3.19 -17.23
C SER A 50 9.39 4.05 -16.61
N LEU A 51 9.17 5.28 -17.10
CA LEU A 51 8.09 6.16 -16.64
C LEU A 51 6.72 5.55 -16.89
N ARG A 52 6.47 5.03 -18.10
CA ARG A 52 5.20 4.38 -18.45
C ARG A 52 4.96 3.12 -17.62
N TYR A 53 6.02 2.40 -17.27
CA TYR A 53 5.92 1.18 -16.48
C TYR A 53 5.62 1.48 -15.02
N TRP A 54 6.25 2.53 -14.46
CA TRP A 54 5.86 3.07 -13.16
C TRP A 54 4.39 3.50 -13.17
N GLY A 55 3.95 4.17 -14.23
CA GLY A 55 2.56 4.53 -14.42
C GLY A 55 1.63 3.33 -14.38
N SER A 56 1.98 2.25 -15.07
CA SER A 56 1.20 1.00 -15.08
C SER A 56 1.09 0.36 -13.68
N VAL A 57 2.19 0.35 -12.91
CA VAL A 57 2.19 -0.18 -11.53
C VAL A 57 1.33 0.69 -10.61
N LEU A 58 1.40 2.01 -10.75
CA LEU A 58 0.56 2.93 -9.99
C LEU A 58 -0.92 2.83 -10.37
N GLN A 59 -1.23 2.62 -11.65
CA GLN A 59 -2.59 2.38 -12.10
C GLN A 59 -3.15 1.09 -11.49
N MET A 60 -2.40 -0.02 -11.51
CA MET A 60 -2.78 -1.25 -10.82
C MET A 60 -3.03 -1.00 -9.32
N CYS A 61 -2.16 -0.23 -8.66
CA CYS A 61 -2.34 0.16 -7.26
C CYS A 61 -3.64 0.95 -7.05
N GLY A 62 -3.92 1.90 -7.93
CA GLY A 62 -5.11 2.75 -7.87
C GLY A 62 -6.39 1.94 -8.05
N GLU A 63 -6.48 1.12 -9.09
CA GLU A 63 -7.64 0.28 -9.38
C GLU A 63 -7.93 -0.72 -8.24
N LEU A 64 -6.90 -1.42 -7.77
CA LEU A 64 -7.00 -2.34 -6.64
C LEU A 64 -7.37 -1.60 -5.34
N GLY A 65 -6.78 -0.43 -5.11
CA GLY A 65 -6.99 0.39 -3.92
C GLY A 65 -8.42 0.93 -3.83
N ILE A 66 -8.97 1.42 -4.95
CA ILE A 66 -10.37 1.89 -5.03
C ILE A 66 -11.32 0.74 -4.70
N ALA A 67 -11.11 -0.43 -5.31
CA ALA A 67 -11.95 -1.60 -5.08
C ALA A 67 -11.82 -2.10 -3.63
N SER A 68 -10.60 -2.17 -3.10
CA SER A 68 -10.33 -2.53 -1.70
C SER A 68 -11.04 -1.59 -0.73
N ALA A 69 -10.87 -0.28 -0.90
CA ALA A 69 -11.51 0.72 -0.07
C ALA A 69 -13.04 0.58 -0.08
N ARG A 70 -13.65 0.42 -1.25
CA ARG A 70 -15.11 0.21 -1.37
C ARG A 70 -15.56 -1.05 -0.64
N MET A 71 -14.89 -2.18 -0.84
CA MET A 71 -15.25 -3.47 -0.24
C MET A 71 -15.06 -3.48 1.28
N LEU A 72 -14.00 -2.84 1.79
CA LEU A 72 -13.77 -2.66 3.23
C LEU A 72 -14.76 -1.67 3.87
N SER A 73 -15.35 -0.78 3.09
CA SER A 73 -16.36 0.19 3.55
C SER A 73 -17.79 -0.35 3.47
N THR A 74 -17.97 -1.56 2.95
CA THR A 74 -19.28 -2.19 2.69
C THR A 74 -19.36 -3.52 3.44
N LYS A 75 -19.91 -4.60 2.89
CA LYS A 75 -20.04 -5.89 3.61
C LYS A 75 -19.08 -6.96 3.06
N GLU A 76 -18.29 -6.59 2.07
CA GLU A 76 -17.38 -7.46 1.34
C GLU A 76 -15.95 -7.41 1.92
N HIS A 77 -15.81 -7.30 3.26
CA HIS A 77 -14.52 -7.04 3.90
C HIS A 77 -13.43 -8.06 3.53
N TYR A 78 -13.77 -9.35 3.42
CA TYR A 78 -12.82 -10.39 3.03
C TYR A 78 -12.25 -10.16 1.62
N ALA A 79 -13.10 -9.75 0.67
CA ALA A 79 -12.67 -9.41 -0.68
C ALA A 79 -11.79 -8.15 -0.67
N GLY A 80 -12.15 -7.15 0.13
CA GLY A 80 -11.31 -5.96 0.34
C GLY A 80 -9.93 -6.31 0.89
N ALA A 81 -9.86 -7.18 1.90
CA ALA A 81 -8.59 -7.67 2.46
C ALA A 81 -7.75 -8.44 1.43
N ALA A 82 -8.38 -9.24 0.57
CA ALA A 82 -7.70 -9.95 -0.51
C ALA A 82 -7.05 -8.98 -1.52
N LEU A 83 -7.72 -7.87 -1.84
CA LEU A 83 -7.18 -6.82 -2.70
C LEU A 83 -6.08 -6.01 -2.02
N LEU A 84 -6.24 -5.68 -0.73
CA LEU A 84 -5.19 -5.04 0.06
C LEU A 84 -3.90 -5.88 0.06
N ARG A 85 -3.99 -7.21 0.16
CA ARG A 85 -2.82 -8.08 0.04
C ARG A 85 -2.07 -7.89 -1.29
N GLN A 86 -2.75 -7.58 -2.39
CA GLN A 86 -2.08 -7.28 -3.66
C GLN A 86 -1.36 -5.92 -3.60
N ILE A 87 -1.95 -4.92 -2.93
CA ILE A 87 -1.30 -3.62 -2.70
C ILE A 87 0.00 -3.78 -1.90
N VAL A 88 0.04 -4.68 -0.91
CA VAL A 88 1.28 -5.00 -0.16
C VAL A 88 2.40 -5.45 -1.12
N GLU A 89 2.08 -6.29 -2.10
CA GLU A 89 3.07 -6.78 -3.08
C GLU A 89 3.48 -5.70 -4.06
N ILE A 90 2.58 -4.78 -4.42
CA ILE A 90 2.91 -3.58 -5.18
C ILE A 90 3.90 -2.72 -4.39
N GLU A 91 3.69 -2.51 -3.09
CA GLU A 91 4.65 -1.75 -2.27
C GLU A 91 6.05 -2.39 -2.31
N TYR A 92 6.12 -3.72 -2.23
CA TYR A 92 7.41 -4.40 -2.28
C TYR A 92 8.12 -4.16 -3.62
N LEU A 93 7.34 -4.16 -4.70
CA LEU A 93 7.83 -3.95 -6.06
C LEU A 93 8.31 -2.51 -6.25
N THR A 94 7.48 -1.51 -5.90
CA THR A 94 7.82 -0.09 -6.01
C THR A 94 9.01 0.29 -5.14
N TRP A 95 9.10 -0.23 -3.92
CA TRP A 95 10.26 -0.02 -3.05
C TRP A 95 11.54 -0.59 -3.67
N THR A 96 11.45 -1.77 -4.27
CA THR A 96 12.60 -2.45 -4.91
C THR A 96 13.11 -1.65 -6.11
N PHE A 97 12.20 -1.09 -6.93
CA PHE A 97 12.56 -0.21 -8.04
C PHE A 97 13.17 1.12 -7.57
N GLU A 98 12.56 1.77 -6.58
CA GLU A 98 13.00 3.07 -6.07
C GLU A 98 14.41 3.03 -5.44
N ASN A 99 14.78 1.88 -4.86
CA ASN A 99 16.09 1.64 -4.26
C ASN A 99 17.10 0.98 -5.21
N GLY A 100 16.74 0.73 -6.47
CA GLY A 100 17.64 0.12 -7.46
C GLY A 100 18.00 -1.34 -7.17
N TYR A 101 17.21 -2.04 -6.35
CA TYR A 101 17.41 -3.47 -6.07
C TYR A 101 16.86 -4.37 -7.18
N ALA A 102 16.04 -3.82 -8.06
CA ALA A 102 15.66 -4.43 -9.32
C ALA A 102 15.39 -3.35 -10.37
N ASP A 103 15.40 -3.78 -11.63
CA ASP A 103 15.22 -2.93 -12.79
C ASP A 103 13.78 -3.10 -13.31
N ILE A 104 13.08 -1.98 -13.48
CA ILE A 104 11.68 -1.96 -13.93
C ILE A 104 11.56 -2.46 -15.38
N ASP A 105 12.56 -2.19 -16.22
CA ASP A 105 12.56 -2.64 -17.62
C ASP A 105 12.71 -4.17 -17.66
N LYS A 106 13.50 -4.76 -16.72
CA LYS A 106 13.61 -6.22 -16.56
C LYS A 106 12.34 -6.84 -16.02
N TRP A 107 11.60 -6.14 -15.15
CA TRP A 107 10.32 -6.65 -14.67
C TRP A 107 9.33 -6.80 -15.82
N LEU A 108 9.21 -5.78 -16.67
CA LEU A 108 8.25 -5.82 -17.76
C LEU A 108 8.62 -6.81 -18.85
N SER A 109 9.89 -6.83 -19.24
CA SER A 109 10.39 -7.74 -20.28
C SER A 109 10.57 -9.18 -19.79
N SER A 110 10.33 -9.45 -18.50
CA SER A 110 10.51 -10.78 -17.93
C SER A 110 9.52 -11.80 -18.48
N THR A 111 10.05 -12.97 -18.82
CA THR A 111 9.25 -14.18 -18.95
C THR A 111 8.65 -14.57 -17.59
N ASP A 112 7.62 -15.42 -17.60
CA ASP A 112 7.03 -15.91 -16.35
C ASP A 112 8.05 -16.55 -15.39
N LYS A 113 8.93 -17.39 -15.93
CA LYS A 113 9.99 -18.03 -15.15
C LYS A 113 10.96 -17.01 -14.53
N GLU A 114 11.34 -15.98 -15.27
CA GLU A 114 12.21 -14.91 -14.75
C GLU A 114 11.50 -14.07 -13.70
N ARG A 115 10.20 -13.80 -13.91
CA ARG A 115 9.37 -13.07 -12.95
C ARG A 115 9.23 -13.82 -11.63
N MET A 116 8.93 -15.11 -11.68
CA MET A 116 8.84 -15.94 -10.48
C MET A 116 10.17 -16.04 -9.73
N LYS A 117 11.29 -16.03 -10.45
CA LYS A 117 12.64 -16.08 -9.86
C LYS A 117 13.04 -14.75 -9.20
N THR A 118 12.70 -13.62 -9.81
CA THR A 118 13.25 -12.30 -9.43
C THR A 118 12.27 -11.42 -8.66
N PHE A 119 10.98 -11.49 -9.00
CA PHE A 119 9.94 -10.58 -8.55
C PHE A 119 8.83 -11.28 -7.77
N SER A 120 9.04 -12.53 -7.32
CA SER A 120 8.11 -13.15 -6.39
C SER A 120 8.13 -12.42 -5.04
N PRO A 121 7.02 -12.43 -4.28
CA PRO A 121 6.93 -11.73 -3.00
C PRO A 121 8.04 -12.14 -2.03
N ALA A 122 8.40 -13.43 -2.00
CA ALA A 122 9.49 -13.94 -1.18
C ALA A 122 10.85 -13.34 -1.58
N GLN A 123 11.12 -13.20 -2.88
CA GLN A 123 12.35 -12.60 -3.37
C GLN A 123 12.41 -11.09 -3.11
N LEU A 124 11.30 -10.37 -3.33
CA LEU A 124 11.22 -8.94 -3.05
C LEU A 124 11.43 -8.64 -1.55
N ARG A 125 10.80 -9.41 -0.65
CA ARG A 125 11.04 -9.29 0.80
C ARG A 125 12.49 -9.58 1.17
N LYS A 126 13.09 -10.63 0.59
CA LYS A 126 14.51 -10.94 0.82
C LYS A 126 15.41 -9.77 0.39
N ASN A 127 15.12 -9.14 -0.76
CA ASN A 127 15.84 -7.98 -1.26
C ASN A 127 15.64 -6.73 -0.39
N SER A 128 14.56 -6.68 0.40
CA SER A 128 14.23 -5.57 1.27
C SER A 128 15.09 -5.42 2.54
N LYS A 129 16.01 -6.35 2.79
CA LYS A 129 16.96 -6.32 3.92
C LYS A 129 16.30 -6.04 5.28
N GLY A 130 15.13 -6.64 5.50
CA GLY A 130 14.38 -6.50 6.75
C GLY A 130 13.38 -5.35 6.78
N ARG A 131 13.23 -4.56 5.70
CA ARG A 131 12.18 -3.52 5.61
C ARG A 131 10.79 -4.15 5.64
N PHE A 132 10.59 -5.29 4.99
CA PHE A 132 9.31 -6.01 4.99
C PHE A 132 9.40 -7.28 5.82
N LEU A 133 8.67 -7.33 6.93
CA LEU A 133 8.66 -8.46 7.84
C LEU A 133 7.87 -9.63 7.22
N SER A 134 8.36 -10.85 7.44
CA SER A 134 7.67 -12.05 6.96
C SER A 134 6.35 -12.28 7.70
N GLU A 135 6.28 -11.87 8.98
CA GLU A 135 5.07 -11.98 9.80
C GLU A 135 3.94 -11.08 9.28
N ASP A 136 4.25 -9.83 8.91
CA ASP A 136 3.27 -8.91 8.32
C ASP A 136 2.68 -9.49 7.03
N TYR A 137 3.53 -10.00 6.14
CA TYR A 137 3.07 -10.63 4.90
C TYR A 137 2.19 -11.86 5.17
N LYS A 138 2.58 -12.71 6.13
CA LYS A 138 1.79 -13.88 6.53
C LYS A 138 0.43 -13.46 7.08
N ASN A 139 0.38 -12.43 7.92
CA ASN A 139 -0.86 -11.90 8.48
C ASN A 139 -1.83 -11.44 7.38
N HIS A 140 -1.35 -10.72 6.36
CA HIS A 140 -2.16 -10.33 5.20
C HIS A 140 -2.68 -11.54 4.41
N CYS A 141 -1.82 -12.55 4.21
CA CYS A 141 -2.21 -13.78 3.52
C CYS A 141 -3.29 -14.55 4.29
N GLU A 142 -3.18 -14.65 5.61
CA GLU A 142 -4.16 -15.40 6.41
C GLU A 142 -5.47 -14.65 6.65
N LYS A 143 -5.47 -13.31 6.64
CA LYS A 143 -6.69 -12.51 6.79
C LYS A 143 -7.54 -12.46 5.52
N GLY A 144 -6.93 -12.25 4.35
CA GLY A 144 -7.67 -12.08 3.08
C GLY A 144 -7.08 -12.82 1.88
N GLY A 145 -5.82 -13.25 1.92
CA GLY A 145 -5.16 -13.89 0.78
C GLY A 145 -5.45 -15.38 0.59
N HIS A 146 -5.85 -16.09 1.66
CA HIS A 146 -6.12 -17.52 1.66
C HIS A 146 -7.44 -17.83 2.38
N PRO A 147 -8.18 -18.86 1.93
CA PRO A 147 -9.41 -19.30 2.59
C PRO A 147 -9.08 -20.09 3.87
N VAL A 148 -8.61 -19.39 4.90
CA VAL A 148 -8.24 -19.95 6.21
C VAL A 148 -9.09 -19.33 7.34
N PRO A 149 -9.18 -19.97 8.53
CA PRO A 149 -10.09 -19.52 9.59
C PRO A 149 -9.89 -18.08 10.06
N ARG A 150 -8.68 -17.51 9.95
CA ARG A 150 -8.40 -16.11 10.32
C ARG A 150 -9.17 -15.10 9.47
N GLY A 151 -9.64 -15.47 8.27
CA GLY A 151 -10.49 -14.63 7.44
C GLY A 151 -11.99 -14.68 7.79
N ILE A 152 -12.44 -15.62 8.62
CA ILE A 152 -13.86 -15.79 8.98
C ILE A 152 -14.49 -14.51 9.56
N PRO A 153 -13.82 -13.73 10.45
CA PRO A 153 -14.39 -12.49 10.98
C PRO A 153 -14.75 -11.44 9.90
N LEU A 154 -14.09 -11.50 8.74
CA LEU A 154 -14.33 -10.58 7.62
C LEU A 154 -15.52 -10.96 6.74
N LEU A 155 -16.13 -12.13 6.95
CA LEU A 155 -17.22 -12.61 6.10
C LEU A 155 -18.53 -11.87 6.40
N GLY A 156 -19.18 -11.38 5.34
CA GLY A 156 -20.52 -10.77 5.42
C GLY A 156 -20.59 -9.47 6.21
N GLY A 157 -19.46 -8.76 6.34
CA GLY A 157 -19.40 -7.48 7.05
C GLY A 157 -19.54 -7.60 8.56
N LYS A 158 -19.36 -8.80 9.14
CA LYS A 158 -19.67 -9.09 10.55
C LYS A 158 -18.78 -8.35 11.54
N PHE A 159 -17.51 -8.12 11.20
CA PHE A 159 -16.55 -7.48 12.10
C PHE A 159 -16.03 -6.17 11.50
N ILE A 160 -16.75 -5.09 11.80
CA ILE A 160 -16.43 -3.71 11.37
C ILE A 160 -15.08 -3.24 11.92
N PRO A 161 -14.72 -3.49 13.19
CA PRO A 161 -13.42 -3.06 13.72
C PRO A 161 -12.23 -3.48 12.86
N GLU A 162 -12.19 -4.73 12.43
CA GLU A 162 -11.12 -5.24 11.59
C GLU A 162 -11.09 -4.58 10.20
N ALA A 163 -12.25 -4.34 9.59
CA ALA A 163 -12.29 -3.63 8.31
C ALA A 163 -11.80 -2.19 8.42
N GLN A 164 -12.06 -1.53 9.55
CA GLN A 164 -11.50 -0.21 9.83
C GLN A 164 -9.98 -0.24 9.96
N LEU A 165 -9.41 -1.26 10.62
CA LEU A 165 -7.95 -1.43 10.68
C LEU A 165 -7.35 -1.67 9.30
N LEU A 166 -8.00 -2.48 8.45
CA LEU A 166 -7.55 -2.72 7.09
C LEU A 166 -7.64 -1.47 6.20
N LEU A 167 -8.57 -0.54 6.47
CA LEU A 167 -8.59 0.76 5.80
C LEU A 167 -7.41 1.65 6.20
N ILE A 168 -7.03 1.64 7.49
CA ILE A 168 -5.81 2.33 7.94
C ILE A 168 -4.60 1.71 7.25
N ASP A 169 -4.51 0.39 7.24
CA ASP A 169 -3.41 -0.35 6.61
C ASP A 169 -3.28 -0.02 5.12
N LEU A 170 -4.40 -0.03 4.39
CA LEU A 170 -4.47 0.42 3.00
C LEU A 170 -3.91 1.84 2.82
N LEU A 171 -4.30 2.79 3.67
CA LEU A 171 -3.80 4.16 3.62
C LEU A 171 -2.29 4.24 3.86
N LEU A 172 -1.75 3.43 4.77
CA LEU A 172 -0.31 3.37 5.03
C LEU A 172 0.48 2.80 3.86
N HIS A 173 -0.03 1.74 3.24
CA HIS A 173 0.57 1.18 2.02
C HIS A 173 0.52 2.20 0.87
N CYS A 174 -0.61 2.88 0.66
CA CYS A 174 -0.72 3.95 -0.33
C CYS A 174 0.24 5.11 -0.07
N TRP A 175 0.44 5.49 1.20
CA TRP A 175 1.43 6.50 1.58
C TRP A 175 2.83 6.11 1.11
N ARG A 176 3.28 4.91 1.48
CA ARG A 176 4.63 4.42 1.16
C ARG A 176 4.84 4.27 -0.35
N ILE A 177 3.85 3.75 -1.07
CA ILE A 177 3.88 3.66 -2.54
C ILE A 177 4.01 5.05 -3.17
N ARG A 178 3.23 6.03 -2.69
CA ARG A 178 3.31 7.41 -3.15
C ARG A 178 4.69 8.01 -2.91
N ASP A 179 5.27 7.82 -1.72
CA ASP A 179 6.59 8.37 -1.40
C ASP A 179 7.70 7.72 -2.23
N GLN A 180 7.59 6.42 -2.50
CA GLN A 180 8.50 5.71 -3.40
C GLN A 180 8.40 6.25 -4.84
N ALA A 181 7.19 6.44 -5.36
CA ALA A 181 6.99 7.03 -6.69
C ALA A 181 7.53 8.47 -6.76
N TYR A 182 7.20 9.32 -5.78
CA TYR A 182 7.70 10.69 -5.69
C TYR A 182 9.22 10.73 -5.66
N SER A 183 9.85 9.89 -4.83
CA SER A 183 11.31 9.78 -4.73
C SER A 183 11.94 9.33 -6.05
N TRP A 184 11.39 8.31 -6.70
CA TRP A 184 11.88 7.83 -7.98
C TRP A 184 11.78 8.90 -9.07
N LEU A 185 10.62 9.56 -9.20
CA LEU A 185 10.40 10.65 -10.17
C LEU A 185 11.42 11.78 -9.96
N ARG A 186 11.62 12.20 -8.70
CA ARG A 186 12.58 13.25 -8.35
C ARG A 186 14.02 12.85 -8.68
N LYS A 187 14.44 11.63 -8.32
CA LYS A 187 15.80 11.12 -8.59
C LYS A 187 16.09 11.07 -10.09
N ASN A 188 15.09 10.74 -10.90
CA ASN A 188 15.20 10.63 -12.35
C ASN A 188 14.82 11.92 -13.09
N GLN A 189 14.66 13.04 -12.39
CA GLN A 189 14.35 14.36 -12.97
C GLN A 189 13.12 14.35 -13.88
N CYS A 190 12.14 13.50 -13.57
CA CYS A 190 10.86 13.46 -14.26
C CYS A 190 9.92 14.55 -13.74
N CYS A 191 8.96 14.95 -14.56
CA CYS A 191 7.81 15.72 -14.08
C CYS A 191 7.06 14.88 -13.03
N ILE A 192 6.69 15.49 -11.91
CA ILE A 192 5.93 14.83 -10.85
C ILE A 192 4.46 15.16 -11.06
N PRO A 193 3.57 14.18 -11.29
CA PRO A 193 2.14 14.45 -11.46
C PRO A 193 1.56 15.17 -10.25
N ASP A 194 0.69 16.16 -10.48
CA ASP A 194 0.08 16.97 -9.42
C ASP A 194 -0.69 16.08 -8.41
N GLN A 195 -1.28 14.98 -8.87
CA GLN A 195 -2.02 14.03 -8.04
C GLN A 195 -1.10 13.34 -7.03
N ILE A 196 0.15 13.01 -7.41
CA ILE A 196 1.15 12.48 -6.48
C ILE A 196 1.51 13.53 -5.43
N VAL A 197 1.59 14.80 -5.81
CA VAL A 197 1.84 15.90 -4.87
C VAL A 197 0.65 16.06 -3.91
N GLU A 198 -0.59 16.05 -4.41
CA GLU A 198 -1.83 16.25 -3.66
C GLU A 198 -2.08 15.17 -2.59
N VAL A 199 -1.68 13.92 -2.84
CA VAL A 199 -1.83 12.82 -1.87
C VAL A 199 -1.14 13.12 -0.53
N GLY A 200 0.02 13.79 -0.55
CA GLY A 200 0.81 14.07 0.66
C GLY A 200 0.05 14.87 1.71
N PRO A 201 -0.45 16.09 1.38
CA PRO A 201 -1.28 16.88 2.28
C PRO A 201 -2.54 16.17 2.77
N ILE A 202 -3.22 15.38 1.92
CA ILE A 202 -4.42 14.62 2.30
C ILE A 202 -4.10 13.61 3.39
N LEU A 203 -3.04 12.81 3.19
CA LEU A 203 -2.62 11.80 4.16
C LEU A 203 -2.10 12.44 5.45
N SER A 204 -1.37 13.56 5.37
CA SER A 204 -0.94 14.33 6.54
C SER A 204 -2.10 14.94 7.33
N ALA A 205 -3.17 15.35 6.65
CA ALA A 205 -4.37 15.84 7.33
C ALA A 205 -5.14 14.70 8.01
N TRP A 206 -5.28 13.56 7.33
CA TRP A 206 -5.91 12.36 7.91
C TRP A 206 -5.14 11.84 9.13
N SER A 207 -3.81 11.79 9.06
CA SER A 207 -2.95 11.25 10.12
C SER A 207 -3.05 12.03 11.44
N LYS A 208 -3.51 13.28 11.40
CA LYS A 208 -3.76 14.13 12.58
C LYS A 208 -5.17 13.95 13.16
N GLN A 209 -6.06 13.31 12.42
CA GLN A 209 -7.46 13.10 12.79
C GLN A 209 -7.73 11.67 13.25
N ASP A 210 -6.91 10.70 12.85
CA ASP A 210 -7.14 9.28 13.12
C ASP A 210 -6.48 8.82 14.43
N PRO A 211 -7.24 8.53 15.49
CA PRO A 211 -6.68 8.20 16.80
C PRO A 211 -5.91 6.87 16.81
N ALA A 212 -6.32 5.90 15.99
CA ALA A 212 -5.64 4.60 15.90
C ALA A 212 -4.26 4.76 15.24
N TYR A 213 -4.16 5.58 14.19
CA TYR A 213 -2.86 5.93 13.61
C TYR A 213 -1.97 6.67 14.62
N ILE A 214 -2.52 7.68 15.32
CA ILE A 214 -1.79 8.45 16.33
C ILE A 214 -1.25 7.53 17.44
N GLN A 215 -2.07 6.60 17.92
CA GLN A 215 -1.67 5.61 18.91
C GLN A 215 -0.53 4.72 18.39
N ALA A 216 -0.65 4.17 17.18
CA ALA A 216 0.37 3.31 16.58
C ALA A 216 1.73 4.03 16.43
N CYS A 217 1.73 5.31 16.04
CA CYS A 217 2.95 6.11 15.96
C CYS A 217 3.62 6.34 17.32
N ASN A 218 2.84 6.44 18.41
CA ASN A 218 3.38 6.63 19.75
C ASN A 218 3.95 5.34 20.34
N GLU A 219 3.34 4.19 20.04
CA GLU A 219 3.74 2.88 20.57
C GLU A 219 4.92 2.27 19.81
N THR A 220 4.98 2.50 18.50
CA THR A 220 6.04 2.02 17.61
C THR A 220 6.56 3.17 16.74
N PRO A 221 7.36 4.09 17.31
CA PRO A 221 7.99 5.13 16.51
C PRO A 221 8.86 4.49 15.43
N GLU A 222 8.82 5.03 14.19
CA GLU A 222 9.71 4.57 13.14
C GLU A 222 11.16 4.53 13.67
N PRO A 223 11.93 3.46 13.39
CA PRO A 223 13.31 3.41 13.83
C PRO A 223 14.05 4.62 13.27
N ASN A 224 14.51 5.51 14.17
CA ASN A 224 15.25 6.72 13.84
C ASN A 224 16.29 6.42 12.76
N THR A 225 16.13 7.01 11.58
CA THR A 225 17.10 6.93 10.47
C THR A 225 18.41 7.67 10.79
N ILE A 226 18.52 8.27 11.97
CA ILE A 226 19.73 8.92 12.48
C ILE A 226 20.54 7.87 13.24
N ASN A 227 21.27 7.03 12.50
CA ASN A 227 22.54 6.40 12.90
C ASN A 227 23.05 5.54 11.73
N LYS A 228 23.59 6.20 10.71
CA LYS A 228 24.60 5.66 9.81
C LYS A 228 25.63 6.74 9.50
#